data_AF-A0A2G5KKA6-F1
#
_entry.id   AF-A0A2G5KKA6-F1
#
_cell.length_a   1.000
_cell.length_b   1.000
_cell.length_c   1.000
_cell.angle_alpha   90.00
_cell.angle_beta   90.00
_cell.angle_gamma   90.00
#
_symmetry.space_group_name_H-M   'P 1'
#
loop_
_entity.id
_entity.type
_entity.pdbx_description
1 polymer ?
#
loop_
_entity_poly.entity_id
_entity_poly.type
_entity_poly.pdbx_seq_one_letter_code
_entity_poly.pdbx_strand_id
1 'polypeptide(L)'
;MYDREKVENFQIRMEEIIEKHSSKDAFELITSELNECEDKYLTEFMAPLNFLKYEPVLDWVEQNADRVKNVTQDWGHLSASSNFSWKRAEKWLEIGRPLSLIALDAIMFCTTRGDRLNQSLWMRELNPKLIDNPKLDRIANGLKQYLEKDSVPRTKNSVNRIINDIFEIG
;
A
#
# COMPACT_ATOMS: atom_id res chain seq x y z
N MET A 1 19.19 -8.89 17.06
CA MET A 1 19.92 -9.07 15.79
C MET A 1 18.90 -9.36 14.70
N TYR A 2 19.05 -8.79 13.50
CA TYR A 2 18.21 -9.11 12.35
C TYR A 2 18.64 -10.46 11.79
N ASP A 3 17.68 -11.30 11.42
CA ASP A 3 17.92 -12.67 10.97
C ASP A 3 17.43 -12.78 9.52
N ARG A 4 18.38 -12.89 8.59
CA ARG A 4 18.10 -12.97 7.15
C ARG A 4 17.55 -14.33 6.76
N GLU A 5 18.09 -15.40 7.36
CA GLU A 5 17.66 -16.77 7.08
C GLU A 5 16.19 -16.96 7.50
N LYS A 6 15.79 -16.34 8.61
CA LYS A 6 14.38 -16.29 9.02
C LYS A 6 13.48 -15.64 7.97
N VAL A 7 13.92 -14.56 7.32
CA VAL A 7 13.14 -13.86 6.28
C VAL A 7 13.06 -14.70 5.01
N GLU A 8 14.16 -15.27 4.57
CA GLU A 8 14.22 -16.13 3.37
C GLU A 8 13.33 -17.37 3.54
N ASN A 9 13.44 -18.06 4.69
CA ASN A 9 12.60 -19.21 5.00
C ASN A 9 11.10 -18.86 5.06
N PHE A 10 10.77 -17.67 5.59
CA PHE A 10 9.41 -17.19 5.60
C PHE A 10 8.90 -16.97 4.16
N GLN A 11 9.67 -16.30 3.31
CA GLN A 11 9.28 -16.01 1.92
C GLN A 11 9.03 -17.29 1.12
N ILE A 12 9.94 -18.27 1.18
CA ILE A 12 9.80 -19.57 0.48
C ILE A 12 8.50 -20.26 0.90
N ARG A 13 8.21 -20.30 2.20
CA ARG A 13 6.98 -20.93 2.71
C ARG A 13 5.72 -20.19 2.25
N MET A 14 5.75 -18.86 2.22
CA MET A 14 4.59 -18.07 1.79
C MET A 14 4.31 -18.19 0.29
N GLU A 15 5.33 -18.34 -0.54
CA GLU A 15 5.16 -18.68 -1.96
C GLU A 15 4.37 -19.99 -2.12
N GLU A 16 4.76 -21.04 -1.40
CA GLU A 16 4.01 -22.31 -1.44
C GLU A 16 2.57 -22.18 -0.96
N ILE A 17 2.33 -21.37 0.09
CA ILE A 17 0.98 -21.14 0.62
C ILE A 17 0.11 -20.46 -0.44
N ILE A 18 0.63 -19.41 -1.08
CA ILE A 18 -0.08 -18.64 -2.11
C ILE A 18 -0.43 -19.51 -3.32
N GLU A 19 0.48 -20.41 -3.73
CA GLU A 19 0.24 -21.32 -4.85
C GLU A 19 -0.81 -22.41 -4.56
N LYS A 20 -0.85 -22.90 -3.31
CA LYS A 20 -1.65 -24.07 -2.92
C LYS A 20 -3.04 -23.74 -2.37
N HIS A 21 -3.29 -22.47 -1.99
CA HIS A 21 -4.49 -22.08 -1.26
C HIS A 21 -5.28 -20.98 -1.98
N SER A 22 -6.56 -20.83 -1.60
CA SER A 22 -7.36 -19.67 -2.02
C SER A 22 -6.81 -18.38 -1.40
N SER A 23 -7.08 -17.21 -1.99
CA SER A 23 -6.64 -15.92 -1.42
C SER A 23 -7.10 -15.73 0.03
N LYS A 24 -8.26 -16.28 0.40
CA LYS A 24 -8.79 -16.21 1.76
C LYS A 24 -7.97 -17.08 2.72
N ASP A 25 -7.77 -18.35 2.38
CA ASP A 25 -7.06 -19.28 3.28
C ASP A 25 -5.58 -18.87 3.39
N ALA A 26 -4.96 -18.44 2.29
CA ALA A 26 -3.62 -17.89 2.29
C ALA A 26 -3.53 -16.62 3.17
N PHE A 27 -4.50 -15.72 3.09
CA PHE A 27 -4.57 -14.53 3.94
C PHE A 27 -4.64 -14.90 5.42
N GLU A 28 -5.51 -15.84 5.80
CA GLU A 28 -5.63 -16.29 7.20
C GLU A 28 -4.31 -16.89 7.72
N LEU A 29 -3.67 -17.75 6.93
CA LEU A 29 -2.37 -18.34 7.28
C LEU A 29 -1.27 -17.29 7.43
N ILE A 30 -1.09 -16.42 6.43
CA ILE A 30 -0.04 -15.39 6.43
C ILE A 30 -0.26 -14.41 7.58
N THR A 31 -1.48 -13.90 7.76
CA THR A 31 -1.75 -12.89 8.79
C THR A 31 -1.68 -13.43 10.21
N SER A 32 -1.94 -14.73 10.42
CA SER A 32 -1.73 -15.34 11.73
C SER A 32 -0.27 -15.20 12.19
N GLU A 33 0.68 -15.45 11.30
CA GLU A 33 2.11 -15.28 11.59
C GLU A 33 2.53 -13.80 11.69
N LEU A 34 1.97 -12.93 10.84
CA LEU A 34 2.28 -11.49 10.87
C LEU A 34 1.85 -10.83 12.18
N ASN A 35 0.73 -11.26 12.75
CA ASN A 35 0.22 -10.72 14.01
C ASN A 35 1.10 -11.12 15.20
N GLU A 36 1.85 -12.21 15.09
CA GLU A 36 2.76 -12.71 16.13
C GLU A 36 4.23 -12.31 15.90
N CYS A 37 4.58 -11.82 14.71
CA CYS A 37 5.96 -11.47 14.40
C CYS A 37 6.43 -10.20 15.12
N GLU A 38 7.73 -10.10 15.42
CA GLU A 38 8.31 -8.85 15.92
C GLU A 38 8.20 -7.73 14.86
N ASP A 39 7.92 -6.50 15.29
CA ASP A 39 7.70 -5.36 14.38
C ASP A 39 8.89 -5.09 13.43
N LYS A 40 10.10 -5.49 13.83
CA LYS A 40 11.33 -5.35 13.01
C LYS A 40 11.33 -6.21 11.72
N TYR A 41 10.43 -7.19 11.61
CA TYR A 41 10.27 -8.06 10.44
C TYR A 41 8.98 -7.78 9.66
N LEU A 42 8.10 -6.91 10.19
CA LEU A 42 6.73 -6.77 9.70
C LEU A 42 6.69 -6.32 8.24
N THR A 43 7.55 -5.37 7.87
CA THR A 43 7.64 -4.85 6.50
C THR A 43 8.09 -5.91 5.49
N GLU A 44 9.06 -6.76 5.84
CA GLU A 44 9.48 -7.85 4.95
C GLU A 44 8.43 -8.97 4.91
N PHE A 45 7.83 -9.30 6.05
CA PHE A 45 6.90 -10.42 6.13
C PHE A 45 5.55 -10.10 5.49
N MET A 46 5.14 -8.83 5.39
CA MET A 46 3.88 -8.49 4.70
C MET A 46 3.99 -8.60 3.17
N ALA A 47 5.21 -8.71 2.61
CA ALA A 47 5.43 -8.76 1.17
C ALA A 47 4.58 -9.80 0.41
N PRO A 48 4.35 -11.02 0.93
CA PRO A 48 3.51 -12.02 0.26
C PRO A 48 2.04 -11.61 0.11
N LEU A 49 1.52 -10.74 0.99
CA LEU A 49 0.14 -10.27 0.89
C LEU A 49 -0.13 -9.48 -0.40
N ASN A 50 0.91 -8.89 -1.02
CA ASN A 50 0.81 -8.18 -2.31
C ASN A 50 0.24 -9.07 -3.43
N PHE A 51 0.46 -10.38 -3.37
CA PHE A 51 0.07 -11.30 -4.43
C PHE A 51 -1.37 -11.80 -4.31
N LEU A 52 -2.03 -11.58 -3.17
CA LEU A 52 -3.37 -12.12 -2.92
C LEU A 52 -4.48 -11.36 -3.65
N LYS A 53 -4.24 -10.08 -3.98
CA LYS A 53 -5.23 -9.14 -4.53
C LYS A 53 -6.57 -9.21 -3.77
N TYR A 54 -6.48 -9.19 -2.45
CA TYR A 54 -7.60 -9.50 -1.56
C TYR A 54 -7.93 -8.29 -0.67
N GLU A 55 -9.18 -7.82 -0.73
CA GLU A 55 -9.59 -6.57 -0.08
C GLU A 55 -9.43 -6.57 1.45
N PRO A 56 -9.65 -7.68 2.19
CA PRO A 56 -9.40 -7.75 3.63
C PRO A 56 -7.95 -7.50 4.07
N VAL A 57 -6.98 -7.53 3.14
CA VAL A 57 -5.63 -7.04 3.42
C VAL A 57 -5.64 -5.58 3.84
N LEU A 58 -6.55 -4.76 3.29
CA LEU A 58 -6.68 -3.35 3.65
C LEU A 58 -7.15 -3.18 5.10
N ASP A 59 -8.04 -4.06 5.57
CA ASP A 59 -8.48 -4.04 6.97
C ASP A 59 -7.35 -4.50 7.91
N TRP A 60 -6.51 -5.45 7.47
CA TRP A 60 -5.30 -5.81 8.21
C TRP A 60 -4.30 -4.65 8.28
N VAL A 61 -4.12 -3.89 7.20
CA VAL A 61 -3.30 -2.66 7.19
C VAL A 61 -3.84 -1.65 8.19
N GLU A 62 -5.16 -1.41 8.22
CA GLU A 62 -5.80 -0.51 9.19
C GLU A 62 -5.47 -0.88 10.65
N GLN A 63 -5.43 -2.19 10.96
CA GLN A 63 -5.18 -2.69 12.31
C GLN A 63 -3.70 -2.68 12.71
N ASN A 64 -2.78 -2.73 11.74
CA ASN A 64 -1.36 -2.96 12.00
C ASN A 64 -0.45 -1.77 11.66
N ALA A 65 -0.95 -0.72 11.00
CA ALA A 65 -0.13 0.40 10.55
C ALA A 65 0.60 1.13 11.71
N ASP A 66 0.03 1.14 12.92
CA ASP A 66 0.63 1.78 14.10
C ASP A 66 1.82 1.01 14.71
N ARG A 67 2.03 -0.25 14.30
CA ARG A 67 3.15 -1.07 14.78
C ARG A 67 4.50 -0.57 14.27
N VAL A 68 4.51 0.19 13.17
CA VAL A 68 5.75 0.74 12.59
C VAL A 68 5.87 2.23 12.87
N LYS A 69 7.05 2.65 13.36
CA LYS A 69 7.34 4.07 13.60
C LYS A 69 7.46 4.87 12.30
N ASN A 70 7.93 4.23 11.23
CA ASN A 70 8.19 4.85 9.94
C ASN A 70 7.51 4.05 8.83
N VAL A 71 6.45 4.63 8.26
CA VAL A 71 5.78 4.06 7.09
C VAL A 71 6.71 4.16 5.87
N THR A 72 7.11 3.00 5.36
CA THR A 72 7.80 2.85 4.06
C THR A 72 6.79 2.77 2.92
N GLN A 73 7.26 2.91 1.68
CA GLN A 73 6.41 2.81 0.49
C GLN A 73 5.83 1.41 0.28
N ASP A 74 6.39 0.39 0.93
CA ASP A 74 5.92 -1.00 0.85
C ASP A 74 4.47 -1.14 1.34
N TRP A 75 4.07 -0.34 2.32
CA TRP A 75 2.69 -0.29 2.82
C TRP A 75 1.73 0.29 1.76
N GLY A 76 2.17 1.32 1.04
CA GLY A 76 1.41 1.89 -0.07
C GLY A 76 1.31 0.91 -1.25
N HIS A 77 2.38 0.17 -1.51
CA HIS A 77 2.43 -0.88 -2.54
C HIS A 77 1.47 -2.04 -2.21
N LEU A 78 1.48 -2.49 -0.95
CA LEU A 78 0.54 -3.49 -0.44
C LEU A 78 -0.91 -3.03 -0.57
N SER A 79 -1.17 -1.79 -0.20
CA SER A 79 -2.52 -1.24 -0.30
C SER A 79 -2.97 -1.16 -1.76
N ALA A 80 -2.15 -0.59 -2.66
CA ALA A 80 -2.45 -0.46 -4.07
C ALA A 80 -2.72 -1.81 -4.77
N SER A 81 -2.01 -2.87 -4.37
CA SER A 81 -2.21 -4.22 -4.93
C SER A 81 -3.43 -4.96 -4.37
N SER A 82 -4.03 -4.46 -3.29
CA SER A 82 -5.11 -5.13 -2.55
C SER A 82 -6.49 -4.54 -2.83
N ASN A 83 -6.78 -4.19 -4.09
CA ASN A 83 -8.06 -3.59 -4.53
C ASN A 83 -8.40 -2.26 -3.82
N PHE A 84 -7.41 -1.36 -3.72
CA PHE A 84 -7.60 -0.06 -3.08
C PHE A 84 -8.67 0.80 -3.79
N SER A 85 -9.50 1.48 -3.01
CA SER A 85 -10.53 2.41 -3.52
C SER A 85 -10.26 3.83 -3.06
N TRP A 86 -10.73 4.80 -3.83
CA TRP A 86 -10.72 6.20 -3.41
C TRP A 86 -11.53 6.43 -2.15
N LYS A 87 -12.69 5.76 -2.00
CA LYS A 87 -13.48 5.84 -0.77
C LYS A 87 -12.66 5.45 0.48
N ARG A 88 -11.86 4.39 0.40
CA ARG A 88 -10.98 4.01 1.53
C ARG A 88 -9.82 4.98 1.68
N ALA A 89 -9.28 5.51 0.58
CA ALA A 89 -8.27 6.56 0.63
C ALA A 89 -8.78 7.81 1.36
N GLU A 90 -9.99 8.31 1.05
CA GLU A 90 -10.64 9.44 1.74
C GLU A 90 -10.74 9.17 3.25
N LYS A 91 -11.17 7.96 3.64
CA LYS A 91 -11.23 7.55 5.05
C LYS A 91 -9.85 7.61 5.72
N TRP A 92 -8.81 7.08 5.09
CA TRP A 92 -7.45 7.05 5.65
C TRP A 92 -6.83 8.45 5.73
N LEU A 93 -7.08 9.31 4.75
CA LEU A 93 -6.69 10.72 4.79
C LEU A 93 -7.36 11.45 5.96
N GLU A 94 -8.62 11.16 6.25
CA GLU A 94 -9.35 11.76 7.38
C GLU A 94 -8.83 11.30 8.74
N ILE A 95 -8.50 10.00 8.88
CA ILE A 95 -7.92 9.46 10.12
C ILE A 95 -6.56 10.10 10.43
N GLY A 96 -5.77 10.40 9.40
CA GLY A 96 -4.44 10.96 9.54
C GLY A 96 -3.35 9.88 9.64
N ARG A 97 -2.20 10.23 10.23
CA ARG A 97 -1.02 9.35 10.24
C ARG A 97 -1.21 8.18 11.21
N PRO A 98 -0.69 6.98 10.88
CA PRO A 98 0.14 6.65 9.71
C PRO A 98 -0.64 6.40 8.41
N LEU A 99 -1.94 6.11 8.49
CA LEU A 99 -2.76 5.68 7.35
C LEU A 99 -2.83 6.68 6.20
N SER A 100 -2.82 7.98 6.48
CA SER A 100 -2.82 9.00 5.45
C SER A 100 -1.56 8.95 4.57
N LEU A 101 -0.39 8.62 5.13
CA LEU A 101 0.84 8.44 4.34
C LEU A 101 0.75 7.19 3.45
N ILE A 102 0.20 6.10 3.99
CA ILE A 102 -0.05 4.87 3.23
C ILE A 102 -1.02 5.16 2.08
N ALA A 103 -2.08 5.94 2.33
CA ALA A 103 -3.05 6.33 1.32
C ALA A 103 -2.39 7.12 0.19
N LEU A 104 -1.52 8.10 0.50
CA LEU A 104 -0.80 8.88 -0.52
C LEU A 104 0.09 8.00 -1.39
N ASP A 105 0.87 7.10 -0.77
CA ASP A 105 1.73 6.19 -1.51
C ASP A 105 0.88 5.24 -2.40
N ALA A 106 -0.23 4.71 -1.89
CA ALA A 106 -1.14 3.85 -2.64
C ALA A 106 -1.83 4.58 -3.81
N ILE A 107 -2.32 5.81 -3.59
CA ILE A 107 -2.92 6.64 -4.65
C ILE A 107 -1.89 6.88 -5.73
N MET A 108 -0.67 7.27 -5.38
CA MET A 108 0.42 7.49 -6.32
C MET A 108 0.63 6.24 -7.20
N PHE A 109 0.74 5.06 -6.60
CA PHE A 109 0.86 3.81 -7.37
C PHE A 109 -0.34 3.55 -8.29
N CYS A 110 -1.55 3.90 -7.87
CA CYS A 110 -2.77 3.72 -8.64
C CYS A 110 -3.00 4.79 -9.74
N THR A 111 -2.38 5.96 -9.64
CA THR A 111 -2.60 7.09 -10.57
C THR A 111 -1.41 7.42 -11.45
N THR A 112 -0.20 6.97 -11.11
CA THR A 112 1.01 7.24 -11.93
C THR A 112 0.83 6.69 -13.34
N ARG A 113 1.00 7.58 -14.32
CA ARG A 113 0.99 7.33 -15.77
C ARG A 113 2.41 7.22 -16.31
N GLY A 114 2.56 6.59 -17.48
CA GLY A 114 3.85 6.47 -18.18
C GLY A 114 4.74 5.31 -17.71
N ASP A 115 5.99 5.31 -18.16
CA ASP A 115 6.95 4.25 -17.86
C ASP A 115 7.38 4.29 -16.39
N ARG A 116 6.87 3.33 -15.62
CA ARG A 116 7.18 3.12 -14.20
C ARG A 116 8.56 2.46 -14.02
N LEU A 117 9.60 3.03 -14.62
CA LEU A 117 10.97 2.44 -14.68
C LEU A 117 11.61 2.23 -13.29
N ASN A 118 11.13 2.96 -12.28
CA ASN A 118 11.57 2.84 -10.89
C ASN A 118 10.75 1.85 -10.06
N GLN A 119 9.83 1.10 -10.67
CA GLN A 119 9.01 0.08 -10.00
C GLN A 119 9.42 -1.33 -10.45
N SER A 120 9.17 -2.33 -9.61
CA SER A 120 9.40 -3.73 -9.95
C SER A 120 8.60 -4.12 -11.20
N LEU A 121 9.11 -5.07 -12.00
CA LEU A 121 8.41 -5.58 -13.19
C LEU A 121 7.00 -6.07 -12.84
N TRP A 122 6.86 -6.78 -11.73
CA TRP A 122 5.57 -7.25 -11.22
C TRP A 122 4.57 -6.11 -11.00
N MET A 123 4.98 -5.00 -10.39
CA MET A 123 4.09 -3.86 -10.13
C MET A 123 3.68 -3.14 -11.42
N ARG A 124 4.57 -3.14 -12.41
CA ARG A 124 4.27 -2.61 -13.75
C ARG A 124 3.22 -3.46 -14.47
N GLU A 125 3.33 -4.78 -14.37
CA GLU A 125 2.35 -5.73 -14.92
C GLU A 125 1.00 -5.67 -14.20
N LEU A 126 1.03 -5.53 -12.86
CA LEU A 126 -0.17 -5.39 -12.06
C LEU A 126 -0.97 -4.14 -12.47
N ASN A 127 -0.28 -3.04 -12.77
CA ASN A 127 -0.85 -1.75 -13.12
C ASN A 127 -2.06 -1.38 -12.23
N PRO A 128 -1.88 -1.29 -10.90
CA PRO A 128 -3.00 -1.08 -9.99
C PRO A 128 -3.72 0.21 -10.33
N LYS A 129 -5.04 0.18 -10.08
CA LYS A 129 -5.95 1.31 -10.25
C LYS A 129 -6.89 1.36 -9.06
N LEU A 130 -7.44 2.54 -8.80
CA LEU A 130 -8.50 2.69 -7.82
C LEU A 130 -9.76 1.97 -8.34
N ILE A 131 -10.24 0.98 -7.58
CA ILE A 131 -11.30 0.06 -8.06
C ILE A 131 -12.64 0.74 -8.31
N ASP A 132 -12.89 1.87 -7.65
CA ASP A 132 -14.12 2.66 -7.75
C ASP A 132 -14.06 3.73 -8.84
N ASN A 133 -12.97 3.77 -9.63
CA ASN A 133 -12.78 4.65 -10.79
C ASN A 133 -13.26 6.10 -10.54
N PRO A 134 -12.74 6.78 -9.49
CA PRO A 134 -13.12 8.15 -9.19
C PRO A 134 -12.75 9.10 -10.34
N LYS A 135 -13.48 10.22 -10.45
CA LYS A 135 -13.06 11.32 -11.33
C LYS A 135 -11.74 11.91 -10.83
N LEU A 136 -10.85 12.23 -11.76
CA LEU A 136 -9.52 12.81 -11.47
C LEU A 136 -9.61 14.10 -10.65
N ASP A 137 -10.57 14.98 -10.96
CA ASP A 137 -10.80 16.21 -10.19
C ASP A 137 -11.21 15.93 -8.74
N ARG A 138 -11.92 14.82 -8.49
CA ARG A 138 -12.29 14.42 -7.13
C ARG A 138 -11.05 14.04 -6.33
N ILE A 139 -10.15 13.26 -6.93
CA ILE A 139 -8.86 12.92 -6.31
C ILE A 139 -8.09 14.20 -5.99
N ALA A 140 -7.90 15.06 -7.00
CA ALA A 140 -7.10 16.27 -6.86
C ALA A 140 -7.66 17.22 -5.79
N ASN A 141 -8.98 17.43 -5.75
CA ASN A 141 -9.62 18.27 -4.75
C ASN A 141 -9.50 17.66 -3.34
N GLY A 142 -9.70 16.35 -3.18
CA GLY A 142 -9.54 15.68 -1.89
C GLY A 142 -8.11 15.76 -1.36
N LEU A 143 -7.11 15.63 -2.23
CA LEU A 143 -5.70 15.78 -1.86
C LEU A 143 -5.35 17.24 -1.47
N LYS A 144 -5.89 18.22 -2.20
CA LYS A 144 -5.72 19.65 -1.84
C LYS A 144 -6.34 19.97 -0.49
N GLN A 145 -7.54 19.45 -0.21
CA GLN A 145 -8.19 19.60 1.09
C GLN A 145 -7.38 18.92 2.20
N TYR A 146 -6.81 17.74 1.94
CA TYR A 146 -5.95 17.07 2.90
C TYR A 146 -4.69 17.89 3.26
N LEU A 147 -4.11 18.62 2.28
CA LEU A 147 -2.98 19.53 2.55
C LEU A 147 -3.30 20.67 3.51
N GLU A 148 -4.57 21.04 3.68
CA GLU A 148 -4.97 22.03 4.70
C GLU A 148 -4.81 21.46 6.12
N LYS A 149 -4.92 20.13 6.28
CA LYS A 149 -4.80 19.42 7.55
C LYS A 149 -3.36 18.99 7.85
N ASP A 150 -2.66 18.45 6.86
CA ASP A 150 -1.28 18.00 6.97
C ASP A 150 -0.45 18.50 5.79
N SER A 151 0.38 19.51 6.05
CA SER A 151 1.13 20.23 5.02
C SER A 151 2.65 20.08 5.15
N VAL A 152 3.13 19.01 5.82
CA VAL A 152 4.57 18.78 5.96
C VAL A 152 5.25 18.50 4.61
N PRO A 153 6.58 18.68 4.48
CA PRO A 153 7.28 18.53 3.21
C PRO A 153 7.03 17.19 2.49
N ARG A 154 7.06 16.04 3.19
CA ARG A 154 6.78 14.73 2.59
C ARG A 154 5.38 14.69 1.96
N THR A 155 4.36 15.13 2.70
CA THR A 155 2.97 15.17 2.25
C THR A 155 2.80 16.06 1.02
N LYS A 156 3.34 17.28 1.06
CA LYS A 156 3.30 18.22 -0.07
C LYS A 156 3.93 17.62 -1.32
N ASN A 157 5.11 17.01 -1.18
CA ASN A 157 5.82 16.42 -2.30
C ASN A 157 5.01 15.27 -2.93
N SER A 158 4.43 14.37 -2.11
CA SER A 158 3.58 13.29 -2.62
C SER A 158 2.33 13.81 -3.32
N VAL A 159 1.61 14.77 -2.71
CA VAL A 159 0.40 15.35 -3.31
C VAL A 159 0.69 16.06 -4.63
N ASN A 160 1.72 16.90 -4.66
CA ASN A 160 2.11 17.61 -5.89
C ASN A 160 2.47 16.64 -7.00
N ARG A 161 3.21 15.57 -6.68
CA ARG A 161 3.55 14.51 -7.64
C ARG A 161 2.29 13.85 -8.20
N ILE A 162 1.36 13.45 -7.34
CA ILE A 162 0.10 12.82 -7.77
C ILE A 162 -0.70 13.74 -8.68
N ILE A 163 -0.84 15.02 -8.32
CA ILE A 163 -1.60 15.99 -9.12
C ILE A 163 -0.93 16.22 -10.48
N ASN A 164 0.39 16.37 -10.52
CA ASN A 164 1.12 16.53 -11.77
C ASN A 164 0.98 15.30 -12.67
N ASP A 165 1.08 14.08 -12.10
CA ASP A 165 0.89 12.81 -12.83
C ASP A 165 -0.53 12.68 -13.41
N ILE A 166 -1.55 13.14 -12.68
CA ILE A 166 -2.95 13.07 -13.08
C ILE A 166 -3.28 14.00 -14.25
N PHE A 167 -2.73 15.21 -14.24
CA PHE A 167 -3.05 16.26 -15.21
C PHE A 167 -1.98 16.44 -16.31
N GLU A 168 -0.93 15.61 -16.32
CA GLU A 168 0.17 15.71 -17.29
C GLU A 168 0.75 17.13 -17.34
N ILE A 169 0.94 17.76 -16.17
CA ILE A 169 1.70 19.00 -16.07
C ILE A 169 3.19 18.60 -16.11
N GLY A 170 3.63 18.20 -17.31
CA GLY A 170 5.02 17.91 -17.68
C GLY A 170 5.53 18.93 -18.67
#